data_AF-A0A8S4QGN5-F1
#
_entry.id   AF-A0A8S4QGN5-F1
#
_cell.length_a   1.000
_cell.length_b   1.000
_cell.length_c   1.000
_cell.angle_alpha   90.00
_cell.angle_beta   90.00
_cell.angle_gamma   90.00
#
_symmetry.space_group_name_H-M   'P 1'
#
loop_
_entity.id
_entity.type
_entity.pdbx_description
1 polymer ?
#
loop_
_entity_poly.entity_id
_entity_poly.type
_entity_poly.pdbx_seq_one_letter_code
_entity_poly.pdbx_strand_id
1 'polypeptide(L)'
;GHGQGHADYYSHPKYEFEYNVQDTHTGDIKSQHEARDGDQVSGSYSLHQPDGSVRTVHYNADAHNGFNAQVENSAPSTHAQPAPVHYAAPTHNFLPHH
;
A
#
# COMPACT_ATOMS: atom_id res chain seq x y z
N GLY A 1 -12.76 29.23 -40.97
CA GLY A 1 -11.89 28.54 -39.99
C GLY A 1 -11.87 29.37 -38.73
N HIS A 2 -12.17 28.77 -37.58
CA HIS A 2 -11.89 29.32 -36.26
C HIS A 2 -11.53 28.14 -35.35
N GLY A 3 -10.30 28.19 -34.83
CA GLY A 3 -9.64 27.10 -34.13
C GLY A 3 -10.36 26.70 -32.85
N GLN A 4 -10.64 25.40 -32.74
CA GLN A 4 -10.95 24.77 -31.47
C GLN A 4 -9.65 24.72 -30.68
N GLY A 5 -9.43 25.73 -29.84
CA GLY A 5 -8.44 25.66 -28.78
C GLY A 5 -8.92 24.63 -27.78
N HIS A 6 -8.44 23.40 -27.93
CA HIS A 6 -8.50 22.39 -26.89
C HIS A 6 -7.83 23.00 -25.67
N ALA A 7 -8.62 23.43 -24.69
CA ALA A 7 -8.09 23.78 -23.39
C ALA A 7 -7.54 22.47 -22.82
N ASP A 8 -6.23 22.31 -22.88
CA ASP A 8 -5.50 21.22 -22.24
C ASP A 8 -5.77 21.34 -20.73
N TYR A 9 -6.80 20.63 -20.26
CA TYR A 9 -7.08 20.47 -18.85
C TYR A 9 -5.99 19.56 -18.27
N TYR A 10 -4.80 20.11 -18.04
CA TYR A 10 -3.73 19.44 -17.32
C TYR A 10 -4.20 19.27 -15.87
N SER A 11 -4.75 18.11 -15.54
CA SER A 11 -5.06 17.75 -14.17
C SER A 11 -3.75 17.44 -13.44
N HIS A 12 -3.56 18.02 -12.26
CA HIS A 12 -2.46 17.69 -11.36
C HIS A 12 -2.97 16.70 -10.30
N PRO A 13 -2.87 15.37 -10.51
CA PRO A 13 -3.41 14.40 -9.57
C PRO A 13 -2.68 14.46 -8.25
N LYS A 14 -3.43 14.57 -7.16
CA LYS A 14 -2.88 14.60 -5.81
C LYS A 14 -3.76 13.77 -4.87
N TYR A 15 -3.14 12.86 -4.14
CA TYR A 15 -3.79 12.09 -3.09
C TYR A 15 -2.80 11.71 -2.01
N GLU A 16 -3.33 11.34 -0.86
CA GLU A 16 -2.61 10.71 0.22
C GLU A 16 -3.57 9.73 0.91
N PHE A 17 -3.09 8.52 1.18
CA PHE A 17 -3.85 7.54 1.93
C PHE A 17 -2.96 6.73 2.84
N GLU A 18 -3.56 6.22 3.91
CA GLU A 18 -2.93 5.28 4.82
C GLU A 18 -3.95 4.25 5.31
N TYR A 19 -3.45 3.06 5.63
CA TYR A 19 -4.19 2.10 6.44
C TYR A 19 -3.25 1.31 7.32
N ASN A 20 -3.82 0.76 8.38
CA ASN A 20 -3.14 -0.17 9.27
C ASN A 20 -4.08 -1.30 9.65
N VAL A 21 -3.51 -2.49 9.82
CA VAL A 21 -4.16 -3.66 10.39
C VAL A 21 -3.32 -4.12 11.57
N GLN A 22 -3.95 -4.30 12.71
CA GLN A 22 -3.33 -4.81 13.93
C GLN A 22 -4.23 -5.89 14.52
N ASP A 23 -4.26 -7.06 13.85
CA ASP A 23 -5.00 -8.21 14.34
C ASP A 23 -4.03 -9.19 15.01
N THR A 24 -3.92 -9.09 16.33
CA THR A 24 -3.07 -9.99 17.11
C THR A 24 -3.61 -11.42 17.19
N HIS A 25 -4.88 -11.64 16.83
CA HIS A 25 -5.49 -12.98 16.84
C HIS A 25 -5.08 -13.78 15.61
N THR A 26 -5.07 -13.14 14.44
CA THR A 26 -4.62 -13.77 13.18
C THR A 26 -3.13 -13.57 12.91
N GLY A 27 -2.47 -12.62 13.60
CA GLY A 27 -1.09 -12.21 13.33
C GLY A 27 -0.96 -11.27 12.13
N ASP A 28 -2.09 -10.78 11.59
CA ASP A 28 -2.11 -9.82 10.50
C ASP A 28 -1.78 -8.42 11.02
N ILE A 29 -0.49 -8.10 11.01
CA ILE A 29 0.04 -6.80 11.42
C ILE A 29 0.75 -6.18 10.22
N LYS A 30 0.14 -5.13 9.66
CA LYS A 30 0.66 -4.42 8.48
C LYS A 30 0.25 -2.97 8.48
N SER A 31 1.02 -2.15 7.80
CA SER A 31 0.67 -0.76 7.51
C SER A 31 1.05 -0.40 6.08
N GLN A 32 0.35 0.56 5.51
CA GLN A 32 0.73 1.21 4.26
C GLN A 32 0.44 2.70 4.36
N HIS A 33 1.33 3.49 3.76
CA HIS A 33 1.12 4.90 3.43
C HIS A 33 1.57 5.12 1.99
N GLU A 34 0.81 5.90 1.23
CA GLU A 34 1.20 6.36 -0.10
C GLU A 34 0.69 7.78 -0.34
N ALA A 35 1.55 8.61 -0.90
CA ALA A 35 1.23 9.95 -1.36
C ALA A 35 1.62 10.10 -2.83
N ARG A 36 0.76 10.78 -3.59
CA ARG A 36 1.02 11.19 -4.97
C ARG A 36 0.90 12.69 -5.11
N ASP A 37 1.87 13.27 -5.79
CA ASP A 37 1.89 14.68 -6.19
C ASP A 37 2.29 14.77 -7.67
N GLY A 38 1.31 14.96 -8.54
CA GLY A 38 1.50 14.94 -9.99
C GLY A 38 1.99 13.58 -10.48
N ASP A 39 3.19 13.55 -11.05
CA ASP A 39 3.83 12.33 -11.56
C ASP A 39 4.72 11.63 -10.51
N GLN A 40 4.84 12.20 -9.31
CA GLN A 40 5.62 11.60 -8.23
C GLN A 40 4.71 10.81 -7.30
N VAL A 41 5.08 9.56 -7.04
CA VAL A 41 4.48 8.70 -6.00
C VAL A 41 5.57 8.35 -5.02
N SER A 42 5.25 8.38 -3.73
CA SER A 42 6.12 7.85 -2.68
C SER A 42 5.28 7.20 -1.61
N GLY A 43 5.82 6.17 -0.97
CA GLY A 43 5.12 5.50 0.09
C GLY A 43 5.97 4.50 0.83
N SER A 44 5.37 3.88 1.82
CA SER A 44 5.94 2.74 2.48
C SER A 44 4.89 1.71 2.84
N TYR A 45 5.30 0.45 2.97
CA TYR A 45 4.48 -0.57 3.60
C TYR A 45 5.32 -1.37 4.59
N SER A 46 4.68 -1.86 5.65
CA SER A 46 5.27 -2.80 6.61
C SER A 46 4.42 -4.07 6.71
N LEU A 47 5.09 -5.21 6.88
CA LEU A 47 4.46 -6.52 7.05
C LEU A 47 5.21 -7.30 8.12
N HIS A 48 4.50 -7.71 9.17
CA HIS A 48 5.00 -8.68 10.14
C HIS A 48 4.96 -10.09 9.52
N GLN A 49 6.09 -10.77 9.49
CA GLN A 49 6.25 -12.08 8.86
C GLN A 49 6.02 -13.21 9.86
N PRO A 50 5.73 -14.44 9.39
CA PRO A 50 5.55 -15.60 10.25
C PRO A 50 6.78 -15.96 11.09
N ASP A 51 7.99 -15.61 10.65
CA ASP A 51 9.24 -15.80 11.39
C ASP A 51 9.51 -14.69 12.43
N GLY A 52 8.55 -13.79 12.63
CA GLY A 52 8.64 -12.65 13.54
C GLY A 52 9.53 -11.52 13.03
N SER A 53 10.04 -11.58 11.80
CA SER A 53 10.68 -10.43 11.18
C SER A 53 9.65 -9.41 10.69
N VAL A 54 10.03 -8.15 10.61
CA VAL A 54 9.26 -7.10 9.95
C VAL A 54 9.96 -6.76 8.66
N ARG A 55 9.21 -6.83 7.56
CA ARG A 55 9.64 -6.25 6.28
C ARG A 55 9.02 -4.88 6.12
N THR A 56 9.86 -3.88 5.97
CA THR A 56 9.47 -2.53 5.56
C THR A 56 9.98 -2.28 4.15
N VAL A 57 9.15 -1.73 3.29
CA VAL A 57 9.56 -1.29 1.95
C VAL A 57 9.23 0.17 1.81
N HIS A 58 10.25 0.97 1.52
CA HIS A 58 10.12 2.35 1.10
C HIS A 58 10.19 2.39 -0.42
N TYR A 59 9.27 3.07 -1.07
CA TYR A 59 9.24 3.15 -2.53
C TYR A 59 8.95 4.55 -3.04
N ASN A 60 9.46 4.84 -4.23
CA ASN A 60 9.16 6.03 -4.99
C ASN A 60 9.02 5.69 -6.48
N ALA A 61 8.21 6.46 -7.20
CA ALA A 61 8.08 6.36 -8.64
C ALA A 61 7.94 7.75 -9.27
N ASP A 62 8.59 7.95 -10.41
CA ASP A 62 8.44 9.13 -11.25
C ASP A 62 8.67 8.79 -12.73
N ALA A 63 8.34 9.74 -13.62
CA ALA A 63 8.43 9.55 -15.08
C ALA A 63 9.87 9.38 -15.61
N HIS A 64 10.88 9.81 -14.86
CA HIS A 64 12.28 9.78 -15.27
C HIS A 64 13.03 8.54 -14.76
N ASN A 65 12.83 8.19 -13.49
CA ASN A 65 13.55 7.13 -12.78
C ASN A 65 12.75 5.82 -12.69
N GLY A 66 11.46 5.84 -13.04
CA GLY A 66 10.56 4.71 -12.84
C GLY A 66 10.40 4.37 -11.36
N PHE A 67 9.99 3.12 -11.08
CA PHE A 67 9.79 2.63 -9.71
C PHE A 67 11.13 2.21 -9.07
N ASN A 68 11.37 2.70 -7.86
CA ASN A 68 12.51 2.32 -7.01
C ASN A 68 12.01 1.93 -5.62
N ALA A 69 12.63 0.91 -5.03
CA ALA A 69 12.26 0.43 -3.70
C ALA A 69 13.49 0.04 -2.87
N GLN A 70 13.47 0.42 -1.61
CA GLN A 70 14.42 -0.02 -0.59
C GLN A 70 13.68 -0.95 0.38
N VAL A 71 14.21 -2.15 0.56
CA VAL A 71 13.64 -3.16 1.46
C VAL A 71 14.51 -3.27 2.70
N GLU A 72 13.87 -3.16 3.86
CA GLU A 72 14.49 -3.37 5.16
C GLU A 72 13.79 -4.55 5.85
N ASN A 73 14.57 -5.53 6.28
CA ASN A 73 14.07 -6.66 7.05
C ASN A 73 14.71 -6.61 8.45
N SER A 74 13.87 -6.64 9.49
CA SER A 74 14.37 -6.84 10.85
C SER A 74 14.88 -8.28 11.01
N ALA A 75 15.64 -8.53 12.08
CA ALA A 75 15.94 -9.90 12.47
C ALA A 75 14.65 -10.67 12.79
N PRO A 76 14.60 -11.99 12.53
CA PRO A 76 13.53 -12.86 13.01
C PRO A 76 13.40 -12.77 14.53
N SER A 77 12.17 -12.77 15.03
CA SER A 77 11.92 -12.82 16.47
C SER A 77 11.58 -14.26 16.86
N THR A 78 12.20 -14.77 17.93
CA THR A 78 11.90 -16.12 18.46
C THR A 78 10.51 -16.21 19.10
N HIS A 79 9.80 -15.08 19.24
CA HIS A 79 8.40 -15.04 19.61
C HIS A 79 7.55 -15.32 18.35
N ALA A 80 7.38 -16.61 18.04
CA ALA A 80 6.47 -17.04 16.99
C ALA A 80 5.08 -16.44 17.24
N GLN A 81 4.56 -15.66 16.28
CA GLN A 81 3.15 -15.34 16.27
C GLN A 81 2.38 -16.67 16.10
N PRO A 82 1.39 -16.96 16.96
CA PRO A 82 0.58 -18.16 16.78
C PRO A 82 -0.03 -18.16 15.38
N ALA A 83 0.05 -19.30 14.68
CA ALA A 83 -0.50 -19.43 13.33
C ALA A 83 -1.99 -19.06 13.32
N PRO A 84 -2.47 -18.33 12.29
CA PRO A 84 -3.88 -17.96 12.20
C PRO A 84 -4.74 -19.23 12.17
N VAL A 85 -5.63 -19.34 13.15
CA VAL A 85 -6.75 -20.27 13.10
C VAL A 85 -7.67 -19.83 11.94
N HIS A 86 -7.84 -20.69 10.93
CA HIS A 86 -8.67 -20.39 9.77
C HIS A 86 -10.13 -20.13 10.20
N TYR A 87 -10.53 -18.88 10.32
CA TYR A 87 -11.95 -18.52 10.30
C TYR A 87 -12.39 -18.34 8.85
N ALA A 88 -13.42 -19.07 8.45
CA ALA A 88 -14.08 -18.87 7.17
C ALA A 88 -14.49 -17.39 7.07
N ALA A 89 -14.02 -16.68 6.04
CA ALA A 89 -14.35 -15.28 5.84
C ALA A 89 -15.87 -15.09 5.72
N PRO A 90 -16.47 -14.08 6.36
CA PRO A 90 -17.84 -13.71 6.05
C PRO A 90 -17.87 -13.23 4.59
N THR A 91 -18.67 -13.90 3.76
CA THR A 91 -18.94 -13.52 2.38
C THR A 91 -19.43 -12.08 2.34
N HIS A 92 -18.57 -11.13 1.93
CA HIS A 92 -19.00 -9.78 1.61
C HIS A 92 -19.73 -9.83 0.27
N ASN A 93 -21.07 -9.82 0.33
CA ASN A 93 -21.92 -9.56 -0.81
C ASN A 93 -21.62 -8.14 -1.32
N PHE A 94 -20.81 -8.03 -2.36
CA PHE A 94 -20.78 -6.82 -3.18
C PHE A 94 -22.12 -6.74 -3.93
N LEU A 95 -23.01 -5.86 -3.49
CA LEU A 95 -24.12 -5.42 -4.34
C LEU A 95 -23.53 -4.59 -5.50
N PRO A 96 -23.86 -4.89 -6.77
CA PRO A 96 -23.48 -4.03 -7.88
C PRO A 96 -24.28 -2.71 -7.77
N HIS A 97 -23.58 -1.58 -7.77
CA HIS A 97 -24.22 -0.27 -7.94
C HIS A 97 -24.65 -0.10 -9.40
N HIS A 98 -25.89 0.36 -9.58
CA HIS A 98 -26.57 0.64 -10.84
C HIS A 98 -25.94 1.78 -11.64
#